data_AF-A0A662ANL4-F1
#
_entry.id   AF-A0A662ANL4-F1
#
_cell.length_a   1.000
_cell.length_b   1.000
_cell.length_c   1.000
_cell.angle_alpha   90.00
_cell.angle_beta   90.00
_cell.angle_gamma   90.00
#
_symmetry.space_group_name_H-M   'P 1'
#
loop_
_entity.id
_entity.type
_entity.pdbx_description
1 polymer ?
#
loop_
_entity_poly.entity_id
_entity_poly.type
_entity_poly.pdbx_seq_one_letter_code
_entity_poly.pdbx_strand_id
1 'polypeptide(L)'
;MLTHNKLTYIDSLFLMEQAKQLVPGLKKVLSFYYDSFDKSITCSVLESTKKEIEELVLEEDFDFRQIMQLRQQKQTSSWLQDSELPFSLKKNQSIQRQVFDELDNVILLLRIPNKDDGKMDLIYLFINPDSSNFGLRKADDVLKTDNKSIIGQLIYNSFKQILAQRN
;
A
#
# COMPACT_ATOMS: atom_id res chain seq x y z
N MET A 1 13.49 -7.10 11.45
CA MET A 1 12.35 -7.26 12.38
C MET A 1 12.01 -5.87 12.92
N LEU A 2 10.84 -5.34 12.60
CA LEU A 2 10.38 -4.04 13.10
C LEU A 2 10.23 -4.10 14.62
N THR A 3 10.61 -3.04 15.33
CA THR A 3 10.43 -2.98 16.78
C THR A 3 8.94 -2.83 17.11
N HIS A 4 8.47 -3.50 18.17
CA HIS A 4 7.07 -3.42 18.62
C HIS A 4 6.60 -1.97 18.86
N ASN A 5 7.53 -1.08 19.19
CA ASN A 5 7.26 0.35 19.32
C ASN A 5 6.85 0.99 17.99
N LYS A 6 7.54 0.72 16.87
CA LYS A 6 7.21 1.35 15.58
C LYS A 6 5.79 1.03 15.12
N LEU A 7 5.35 -0.22 15.23
CA LEU A 7 3.97 -0.64 14.93
C LEU A 7 2.92 0.16 15.73
N THR A 8 3.24 0.45 17.00
CA THR A 8 2.35 1.17 17.92
C THR A 8 2.25 2.67 17.63
N TYR A 9 3.24 3.29 16.98
CA TYR A 9 3.25 4.74 16.77
C TYR A 9 3.08 5.16 15.31
N ILE A 10 3.42 4.29 14.35
CA ILE A 10 3.34 4.59 12.92
C ILE A 10 2.00 4.11 12.36
N ASP A 11 1.18 5.04 11.90
CA ASP A 11 -0.17 4.77 11.37
C ASP A 11 -0.14 3.88 10.13
N SER A 12 0.83 4.10 9.25
CA SER A 12 1.02 3.28 8.05
C SER A 12 1.26 1.80 8.36
N LEU A 13 2.11 1.49 9.35
CA LEU A 13 2.41 0.11 9.72
C LEU A 13 1.19 -0.59 10.32
N PHE A 14 0.45 0.09 11.19
CA PHE A 14 -0.78 -0.44 11.75
C PHE A 14 -1.82 -0.71 10.65
N LEU A 15 -2.03 0.23 9.73
CA LEU A 15 -2.96 0.06 8.62
C LEU A 15 -2.59 -1.10 7.69
N MET A 16 -1.30 -1.38 7.49
CA MET A 16 -0.86 -2.55 6.74
C MET A 16 -1.33 -3.86 7.38
N GLU A 17 -1.27 -4.00 8.71
CA GLU A 17 -1.78 -5.19 9.41
C GLU A 17 -3.30 -5.33 9.25
N GLN A 18 -4.02 -4.21 9.34
CA GLN A 18 -5.48 -4.18 9.20
C GLN A 18 -5.92 -4.49 7.77
N ALA A 19 -5.11 -4.11 6.77
CA ALA A 19 -5.40 -4.37 5.36
C ALA A 19 -5.63 -5.86 5.06
N LYS A 20 -4.89 -6.76 5.72
CA LYS A 20 -5.03 -8.22 5.54
C LYS A 20 -6.42 -8.74 5.89
N GLN A 21 -7.10 -8.09 6.82
CA GLN A 21 -8.43 -8.48 7.25
C GLN A 21 -9.53 -7.73 6.48
N LEU A 22 -9.24 -6.49 6.09
CA LEU A 22 -10.21 -5.59 5.48
C LEU A 22 -10.33 -5.77 3.96
N VAL A 23 -9.23 -6.07 3.26
CA VAL A 23 -9.17 -6.03 1.80
C VAL A 23 -9.24 -7.46 1.24
N PRO A 24 -10.38 -7.87 0.65
CA PRO A 24 -10.49 -9.17 0.02
C PRO A 24 -9.53 -9.29 -1.16
N GLY A 25 -8.94 -10.48 -1.34
CA GLY A 25 -8.01 -10.73 -2.44
C GLY A 25 -6.67 -10.00 -2.31
N LEU A 26 -6.33 -9.42 -1.15
CA LEU A 26 -5.03 -8.79 -0.92
C LEU A 26 -3.90 -9.82 -1.10
N LYS A 27 -2.93 -9.48 -1.95
CA LYS A 27 -1.70 -10.25 -2.16
C LYS A 27 -0.58 -9.72 -1.31
N LYS A 28 -0.40 -8.40 -1.32
CA LYS A 28 0.61 -7.70 -0.53
C LYS A 28 0.20 -6.25 -0.34
N VAL A 29 0.73 -5.65 0.71
CA VAL A 29 0.69 -4.21 0.93
C VAL A 29 2.11 -3.69 1.06
N LEU A 30 2.39 -2.58 0.39
CA LEU A 30 3.66 -1.86 0.47
C LEU A 30 3.36 -0.44 0.91
N SER A 31 4.11 0.09 1.87
CA SER A 31 3.94 1.45 2.34
C SER A 31 5.23 2.25 2.31
N PHE A 32 5.17 3.45 1.74
CA PHE A 32 6.18 4.49 1.96
C PHE A 32 5.64 5.50 2.94
N TYR A 33 6.32 5.68 4.05
CA TYR A 33 5.88 6.57 5.12
C TYR A 33 7.05 7.32 5.72
N TYR A 34 6.75 8.47 6.34
CA TYR A 34 7.74 9.14 7.17
C TYR A 34 7.85 8.45 8.53
N ASP A 35 9.03 7.96 8.86
CA ASP A 35 9.35 7.38 10.15
C ASP A 35 9.87 8.48 11.08
N SER A 36 9.12 8.81 12.14
CA SER A 36 9.49 9.86 13.09
C SER A 36 10.65 9.47 14.02
N PHE A 37 10.95 8.17 14.18
CA PHE A 37 12.08 7.71 14.97
C PHE A 37 13.40 7.94 14.20
N ASP A 38 13.41 7.55 12.93
CA ASP A 38 14.60 7.66 12.07
C ASP A 38 14.66 8.98 11.27
N LYS A 39 13.58 9.76 11.31
CA LYS A 39 13.39 11.06 10.63
C LYS A 39 13.62 10.98 9.12
N SER A 40 13.27 9.85 8.52
CA SER A 40 13.49 9.55 7.11
C SER A 40 12.23 8.94 6.48
N ILE A 41 12.25 8.80 5.15
CA ILE A 41 11.25 8.00 4.46
C ILE A 41 11.69 6.55 4.50
N THR A 42 10.78 5.70 4.93
CA THR A 42 10.99 4.27 5.04
C THR A 42 9.99 3.55 4.15
N CYS A 43 10.39 2.39 3.62
CA CYS A 43 9.50 1.49 2.92
C CYS A 43 9.31 0.21 3.71
N SER A 44 8.09 -0.27 3.83
CA SER A 44 7.80 -1.59 4.40
C SER A 44 6.84 -2.36 3.53
N VAL A 45 6.92 -3.70 3.60
CA VAL A 45 6.07 -4.62 2.88
C VAL A 45 5.49 -5.67 3.82
N LEU A 46 4.24 -6.06 3.55
CA LEU A 46 3.57 -7.19 4.20
C LEU A 46 2.86 -8.01 3.13
N GLU A 47 3.31 -9.24 2.93
CA GLU A 47 2.63 -10.21 2.08
C GLU A 47 1.45 -10.85 2.82
N SER A 48 0.40 -11.22 2.10
CA SER A 48 -0.79 -11.84 2.71
C SER A 48 -0.48 -13.22 3.32
N THR A 49 0.51 -13.92 2.78
CA THR A 49 1.02 -15.22 3.27
C THR A 49 1.92 -15.09 4.49
N LYS A 50 2.61 -13.95 4.65
CA LYS A 50 3.55 -13.71 5.75
C LYS A 50 2.87 -13.10 6.97
N LYS A 51 3.39 -13.35 8.16
CA LYS A 51 2.84 -12.80 9.42
C LYS A 51 3.44 -11.45 9.80
N GLU A 52 4.67 -11.20 9.39
CA GLU A 52 5.45 -10.06 9.85
C GLU A 52 5.64 -9.03 8.73
N ILE A 53 5.72 -7.77 9.12
CA ILE A 53 6.09 -6.68 8.23
C ILE A 53 7.61 -6.65 8.08
N GLU A 54 8.07 -6.57 6.83
CA GLU A 54 9.47 -6.47 6.45
C GLU A 54 9.78 -5.02 6.03
N GLU A 55 10.81 -4.41 6.62
CA GLU A 55 11.32 -3.10 6.19
C GLU A 55 12.24 -3.31 4.98
N LEU A 56 12.04 -2.53 3.93
CA LEU A 56 12.84 -2.57 2.70
C LEU A 56 13.87 -1.45 2.71
N VAL A 57 15.08 -1.79 2.27
CA VAL A 57 16.12 -0.81 2.00
C VAL A 57 15.78 -0.09 0.70
N LEU A 58 15.69 1.24 0.76
CA LEU A 58 15.49 2.10 -0.41
C LEU A 58 16.79 2.18 -1.21
N GLU A 59 16.90 1.35 -2.24
CA GLU A 59 18.04 1.30 -3.17
C GLU A 59 17.79 2.14 -4.45
N GLU A 60 18.72 2.10 -5.41
CA GLU A 60 18.68 2.91 -6.64
C GLU A 60 17.45 2.65 -7.52
N ASP A 61 16.80 1.49 -7.39
CA ASP A 61 15.62 1.12 -8.17
C ASP A 61 14.33 1.86 -7.76
N PHE A 62 14.36 2.65 -6.67
CA PHE A 62 13.26 3.48 -6.21
C PHE A 62 13.41 4.94 -6.72
N ASP A 63 12.43 5.44 -7.46
CA ASP A 63 12.36 6.86 -7.82
C ASP A 63 11.87 7.70 -6.64
N PHE A 64 12.82 8.10 -5.79
CA PHE A 64 12.56 8.93 -4.63
C PHE A 64 11.87 10.26 -4.97
N ARG A 65 12.14 10.83 -6.16
CA ARG A 65 11.50 12.09 -6.57
C ARG A 65 10.01 11.87 -6.82
N GLN A 66 9.66 10.80 -7.52
CA GLN A 66 8.26 10.45 -7.77
C GLN A 66 7.53 10.11 -6.45
N ILE A 67 8.17 9.37 -5.54
CA ILE A 67 7.62 9.11 -4.19
C ILE A 67 7.31 10.43 -3.49
N MET A 68 8.27 11.36 -3.41
CA MET A 68 8.08 12.65 -2.75
C MET A 68 7.01 13.53 -3.41
N GLN A 69 6.81 13.42 -4.73
CA GLN A 69 5.72 14.09 -5.43
C GLN A 69 4.35 13.50 -5.06
N LEU A 70 4.23 12.16 -5.06
CA LEU A 70 3.00 11.46 -4.69
C LEU A 70 2.58 11.80 -3.25
N ARG A 71 3.53 11.95 -2.32
CA ARG A 71 3.28 12.35 -0.92
C ARG A 71 2.70 13.77 -0.76
N GLN A 72 2.80 14.62 -1.77
CA GLN A 72 2.26 16.00 -1.74
C GLN A 72 0.87 16.11 -2.37
N GLN A 73 0.39 15.05 -3.02
CA GLN A 73 -0.88 15.08 -3.71
C GLN A 73 -2.05 14.99 -2.72
N LYS A 74 -3.09 15.80 -2.97
CA LYS A 74 -4.31 15.84 -2.14
C LYS A 74 -5.29 14.70 -2.44
N GLN A 75 -5.12 14.00 -3.56
CA GLN A 75 -5.98 12.89 -3.94
C GLN A 75 -5.82 11.71 -2.96
N THR A 76 -6.91 11.26 -2.36
CA THR A 76 -6.88 10.22 -1.32
C THR A 76 -6.64 8.82 -1.85
N SER A 77 -7.07 8.53 -3.08
CA SER A 77 -6.91 7.23 -3.71
C SER A 77 -6.67 7.32 -5.22
N SER A 78 -5.85 6.43 -5.76
CA SER A 78 -5.57 6.30 -7.20
C SER A 78 -5.41 4.83 -7.56
N TRP A 79 -5.94 4.41 -8.70
CA TRP A 79 -5.66 3.08 -9.25
C TRP A 79 -4.51 3.20 -10.22
N LEU A 80 -3.48 2.38 -10.04
CA LEU A 80 -2.24 2.43 -10.78
C LEU A 80 -2.06 1.20 -11.67
N GLN A 81 -1.41 1.40 -12.80
CA GLN A 81 -0.78 0.35 -13.58
C GLN A 81 0.67 0.15 -13.12
N ASP A 82 1.25 -1.01 -13.42
CA ASP A 82 2.64 -1.33 -13.05
C ASP A 82 3.65 -0.28 -13.55
N SER A 83 3.41 0.31 -14.72
CA SER A 83 4.26 1.35 -15.30
C SER A 83 4.23 2.68 -14.55
N GLU A 84 3.26 2.88 -13.67
CA GLU A 84 3.10 4.11 -12.89
C GLU A 84 3.72 4.00 -11.49
N LEU A 85 4.24 2.82 -11.13
CA LEU A 85 4.93 2.61 -9.87
C LEU A 85 6.27 3.35 -9.84
N PRO A 86 6.63 3.99 -8.72
CA PRO A 86 7.90 4.69 -8.57
C PRO A 86 9.07 3.74 -8.27
N PHE A 87 9.01 2.50 -8.75
CA PHE A 87 10.05 1.49 -8.58
C PHE A 87 9.99 0.47 -9.71
N SER A 88 11.15 -0.05 -10.09
CA SER A 88 11.23 -1.03 -11.18
C SER A 88 10.99 -2.46 -10.69
N LEU A 89 10.08 -3.19 -11.34
CA LEU A 89 9.95 -4.65 -11.17
C LEU A 89 11.08 -5.43 -11.88
N LYS A 90 11.93 -4.73 -12.65
CA LYS A 90 12.93 -5.32 -13.56
C LYS A 90 14.33 -4.79 -13.26
N LYS A 91 15.01 -5.29 -12.21
CA LYS A 91 16.43 -5.65 -12.24
C LYS A 91 16.93 -6.18 -10.88
N ASN A 92 17.63 -7.31 -10.96
CA ASN A 92 18.53 -7.93 -9.99
C ASN A 92 18.64 -7.34 -8.56
N GLN A 93 18.11 -8.06 -7.57
CA GLN A 93 18.87 -8.82 -6.57
C GLN A 93 17.90 -9.77 -5.83
N SER A 94 18.40 -10.91 -5.38
CA SER A 94 17.67 -12.15 -5.01
C SER A 94 16.54 -12.03 -3.98
N ILE A 95 16.40 -10.90 -3.29
CA ILE A 95 15.36 -10.64 -2.28
C ILE A 95 14.19 -9.82 -2.89
N GLN A 96 14.44 -9.01 -3.92
CA GLN A 96 13.41 -8.18 -4.57
C GLN A 96 12.56 -8.94 -5.60
N ARG A 97 13.06 -10.04 -6.20
CA ARG A 97 12.29 -10.82 -7.18
C ARG A 97 10.96 -11.35 -6.60
N GLN A 98 10.94 -11.80 -5.36
CA GLN A 98 9.74 -12.38 -4.75
C GLN A 98 8.64 -11.36 -4.45
N VAL A 99 9.00 -10.10 -4.19
CA VAL A 99 8.02 -9.04 -3.86
C VAL A 99 7.36 -8.47 -5.11
N PHE A 100 7.97 -8.65 -6.29
CA PHE A 100 7.62 -7.87 -7.49
C PHE A 100 7.30 -8.73 -8.74
N ASP A 101 7.38 -10.06 -8.63
CA ASP A 101 6.97 -11.04 -9.67
C ASP A 101 5.44 -11.25 -9.69
N GLU A 102 4.63 -10.25 -10.01
CA GLU A 102 3.18 -10.45 -10.19
C GLU A 102 2.66 -9.59 -11.35
N LEU A 103 2.51 -10.23 -12.53
CA LEU A 103 2.23 -9.60 -13.82
C LEU A 103 0.75 -9.23 -14.09
N ASP A 104 -0.15 -9.32 -13.10
CA ASP A 104 -1.60 -9.10 -13.32
C ASP A 104 -2.32 -8.42 -12.13
N ASN A 105 -1.61 -7.74 -11.24
CA ASN A 105 -2.25 -7.15 -10.06
C ASN A 105 -3.02 -5.86 -10.38
N VAL A 106 -4.14 -5.67 -9.69
CA VAL A 106 -4.78 -4.36 -9.61
C VAL A 106 -4.21 -3.61 -8.41
N ILE A 107 -3.59 -2.45 -8.66
CA ILE A 107 -2.90 -1.69 -7.63
C ILE A 107 -3.74 -0.48 -7.21
N LEU A 108 -4.09 -0.42 -5.94
CA LEU A 108 -4.74 0.73 -5.32
C LEU A 108 -3.73 1.46 -4.45
N LEU A 109 -3.39 2.69 -4.82
CA LEU A 109 -2.63 3.61 -3.98
C LEU A 109 -3.60 4.41 -3.11
N LEU A 110 -3.42 4.33 -1.79
CA LEU A 110 -4.07 5.19 -0.81
C LEU A 110 -3.06 6.18 -0.24
N ARG A 111 -3.51 7.42 -0.03
CA ARG A 111 -2.72 8.48 0.58
C ARG A 111 -3.30 8.80 1.94
N ILE A 112 -2.54 8.53 3.00
CA ILE A 112 -2.97 8.75 4.39
C ILE A 112 -2.20 9.92 4.98
N PRO A 113 -2.84 10.95 5.57
CA PRO A 113 -2.11 12.05 6.19
C PRO A 113 -1.17 11.54 7.30
N ASN A 114 0.10 11.90 7.22
CA ASN A 114 1.09 11.65 8.26
C ASN A 114 1.17 12.89 9.18
N LYS A 115 0.96 12.66 10.48
CA LYS A 115 0.94 13.72 11.50
C LYS A 115 2.32 14.31 11.81
N ASP A 116 3.40 13.57 11.53
CA ASP A 116 4.75 13.92 11.95
C ASP A 116 5.44 14.88 10.98
N ASP A 117 5.19 14.77 9.67
CA ASP A 117 5.77 15.65 8.64
C ASP A 117 4.74 16.44 7.81
N GLY A 118 3.45 16.26 8.09
CA GLY A 118 2.34 16.97 7.44
C GLY A 118 2.13 16.61 5.97
N LYS A 119 2.79 15.58 5.45
CA LYS A 119 2.60 15.05 4.09
C LYS A 119 1.79 13.76 4.13
N MET A 120 1.56 13.15 2.97
CA MET A 120 0.86 11.88 2.88
C MET A 120 1.82 10.70 2.95
N ASP A 121 1.48 9.67 3.71
CA ASP A 121 2.02 8.33 3.54
C ASP A 121 1.32 7.63 2.37
N LEU A 122 2.03 6.76 1.68
CA LEU A 122 1.59 6.08 0.47
C LEU A 122 1.44 4.60 0.73
N ILE A 123 0.21 4.08 0.72
CA ILE A 123 -0.09 2.66 0.92
C ILE A 123 -0.55 2.05 -0.40
N TYR A 124 0.25 1.17 -0.97
CA TYR A 124 -0.02 0.41 -2.18
C TYR A 124 -0.62 -0.94 -1.81
N LEU A 125 -1.86 -1.16 -2.20
CA LEU A 125 -2.58 -2.43 -2.04
C LEU A 125 -2.55 -3.17 -3.37
N PHE A 126 -1.92 -4.33 -3.39
CA PHE A 126 -1.89 -5.22 -4.54
C PHE A 126 -2.97 -6.27 -4.37
N ILE A 127 -3.96 -6.25 -5.26
CA ILE A 127 -5.19 -7.01 -5.14
C ILE A 127 -5.32 -7.93 -6.34
N ASN A 128 -5.71 -9.19 -6.11
CA ASN A 128 -6.06 -10.09 -7.19
C ASN A 128 -7.25 -9.50 -7.99
N PRO A 129 -7.15 -9.34 -9.33
CA PRO A 129 -8.23 -8.83 -10.19
C PRO A 129 -9.54 -9.64 -10.13
N ASP A 130 -9.51 -10.89 -9.64
CA ASP A 130 -10.71 -11.73 -9.53
C ASP A 130 -11.84 -11.02 -8.77
N SER A 131 -12.90 -10.67 -9.51
CA SER A 131 -14.06 -9.89 -9.05
C SER A 131 -14.89 -10.62 -7.98
N SER A 132 -14.72 -11.94 -7.87
CA SER A 132 -15.32 -12.78 -6.83
C SER A 132 -14.89 -12.37 -5.41
N ASN A 133 -13.69 -11.80 -5.26
CA ASN A 133 -13.18 -11.33 -3.96
C ASN A 133 -14.05 -10.23 -3.36
N PHE A 134 -14.71 -9.41 -4.19
CA PHE A 134 -15.57 -8.31 -3.75
C PHE A 134 -17.07 -8.67 -3.79
N GLY A 135 -17.42 -9.95 -3.93
CA GLY A 135 -18.81 -10.41 -3.97
C GLY A 135 -19.57 -10.03 -5.25
N LEU A 136 -18.87 -9.63 -6.31
CA LEU A 136 -19.49 -9.33 -7.61
C LEU A 136 -19.86 -10.64 -8.33
N ARG A 137 -21.11 -10.76 -8.78
CA ARG A 137 -21.61 -11.96 -9.48
C ARG A 137 -20.99 -12.09 -10.89
N LYS A 138 -20.83 -13.35 -11.34
CA LYS A 138 -20.20 -13.91 -12.57
C LYS A 138 -20.44 -13.24 -13.95
N ALA A 139 -21.08 -12.08 -14.07
CA ALA A 139 -21.36 -11.47 -15.37
C ALA A 139 -20.40 -10.33 -15.76
N ASP A 140 -19.54 -9.84 -14.85
CA ASP A 140 -18.62 -8.72 -15.11
C ASP A 140 -17.19 -9.09 -14.68
N ASP A 141 -16.44 -9.71 -15.58
CA ASP A 141 -15.14 -10.37 -15.35
C ASP A 141 -13.95 -9.42 -15.08
N VAL A 142 -14.18 -8.12 -14.93
CA VAL A 142 -13.12 -7.15 -14.60
C VAL A 142 -13.71 -6.08 -13.68
N LEU A 143 -12.95 -5.63 -12.68
CA LEU A 143 -13.27 -4.44 -11.89
C LEU A 143 -13.47 -3.22 -12.82
N LYS A 144 -14.71 -2.99 -13.27
CA LYS A 144 -15.10 -1.80 -14.04
C LYS A 144 -14.72 -0.53 -13.28
N THR A 145 -14.45 0.55 -14.01
CA THR A 145 -14.00 1.85 -13.48
C THR A 145 -14.85 2.36 -12.31
N ASP A 146 -16.17 2.20 -12.40
CA ASP A 146 -17.11 2.64 -11.36
C ASP A 146 -16.93 1.85 -10.06
N ASN A 147 -16.73 0.53 -10.16
CA ASN A 147 -16.47 -0.35 -9.01
C ASN A 147 -15.14 0.00 -8.35
N LYS A 148 -14.11 0.31 -9.14
CA LYS A 148 -12.80 0.75 -8.65
C LYS A 148 -12.92 2.02 -7.80
N SER A 149 -13.66 3.03 -8.26
CA SER A 149 -13.85 4.26 -7.49
C SER A 149 -14.55 3.99 -6.15
N ILE A 150 -15.60 3.16 -6.15
CA ILE A 150 -16.35 2.82 -4.92
C ILE A 150 -15.46 2.05 -3.95
N ILE A 151 -14.76 1.00 -4.42
CA ILE A 151 -13.86 0.17 -3.60
C ILE A 151 -12.75 1.03 -3.00
N GLY A 152 -12.11 1.89 -3.81
CA GLY A 152 -11.05 2.77 -3.35
C GLY A 152 -11.52 3.71 -2.24
N GLN A 153 -12.69 4.30 -2.39
CA GLN A 153 -13.28 5.18 -1.38
C GLN A 153 -13.69 4.42 -0.11
N LEU A 154 -14.25 3.21 -0.26
CA LEU A 154 -14.64 2.37 0.86
C LEU A 154 -13.44 1.98 1.72
N ILE A 155 -12.37 1.46 1.10
CA ILE A 155 -11.16 1.07 1.83
C ILE A 155 -10.52 2.30 2.50
N TYR A 156 -10.42 3.43 1.79
CA TYR A 156 -9.89 4.67 2.37
C TYR A 156 -10.69 5.12 3.61
N ASN A 157 -12.01 5.11 3.53
CA ASN A 157 -12.88 5.50 4.65
C ASN A 157 -12.77 4.51 5.81
N SER A 158 -12.67 3.21 5.54
CA SER A 158 -12.43 2.20 6.56
C SER A 158 -11.09 2.42 7.28
N PHE A 159 -10.00 2.71 6.55
CA PHE A 159 -8.71 3.05 7.16
C PHE A 159 -8.81 4.30 8.04
N LYS A 160 -9.48 5.35 7.54
CA LYS A 160 -9.72 6.57 8.32
C LYS A 160 -10.48 6.28 9.61
N GLN A 161 -11.52 5.43 9.54
CA GLN A 161 -12.31 5.06 10.71
C GLN A 161 -11.48 4.26 11.72
N ILE A 162 -10.65 3.33 11.25
CA ILE A 162 -9.75 2.54 12.09
C ILE A 162 -8.73 3.45 12.81
N LEU A 163 -8.13 4.42 12.11
CA LEU A 163 -7.24 5.40 12.74
C LEU A 163 -7.98 6.30 13.74
N ALA A 164 -9.22 6.67 13.46
CA ALA A 164 -10.03 7.47 14.38
C ALA A 164 -10.42 6.72 15.67
N GLN A 165 -10.46 5.38 15.64
CA GLN A 165 -10.72 4.55 16.82
C GLN A 165 -9.45 4.25 17.64
N ARG A 166 -8.27 4.39 17.02
CA ARG A 166 -6.97 4.18 17.65
C ARG A 166 -6.52 5.38 18.50
N ASN A 167 -6.87 6.59 18.06
CA ASN A 167 -6.55 7.85 18.75
C ASN A 167 -7.64 8.22 19.75
#